data_AF-A0A6A3H4T9-F1
#
_entry.id   AF-A0A6A3H4T9-F1
#
_cell.length_a   1.000
_cell.length_b   1.000
_cell.length_c   1.000
_cell.angle_alpha   90.00
_cell.angle_beta   90.00
_cell.angle_gamma   90.00
#
_symmetry.space_group_name_H-M   'P 1'
#
loop_
_entity.id
_entity.type
_entity.pdbx_description
1 polymer ?
#
loop_
_entity_poly.entity_id
_entity_poly.type
_entity_poly.pdbx_seq_one_letter_code
_entity_poly.pdbx_strand_id
1 'polypeptide(L)'
;MWVSYVTKLEGKNPDKLMLSVLKTRYNDDRLQSMIITTQKVPQTKPFAARMQEQLWISQDKTADDIFKLVKLDQEGENLFNSGELSTWVSYVAKLNKFDDRPDEFAVISYLQERFGDMELAKMFPVALQRSGPNKNLISSLEALQFKKWQATGLDLDRLNTILTRGGFDIRNADVSLNYVNFLRANKPRGVSAS
;
A
#
# COMPACT_ATOMS: atom_id res chain seq x y z
N MET A 1 -10.15 -19.89 -20.72
CA MET A 1 -10.95 -19.41 -21.86
C MET A 1 -11.87 -18.25 -21.49
N TRP A 2 -12.76 -18.36 -20.49
CA TRP A 2 -13.64 -17.23 -20.10
C TRP A 2 -12.90 -16.02 -19.49
N VAL A 3 -12.05 -16.23 -18.48
CA VAL A 3 -11.27 -15.14 -17.85
C VAL A 3 -10.48 -14.34 -18.90
N SER A 4 -9.74 -15.05 -19.76
CA SER A 4 -8.95 -14.43 -20.84
C SER A 4 -9.81 -13.68 -21.85
N TYR A 5 -11.04 -14.14 -22.12
CA TYR A 5 -11.98 -13.46 -23.01
C TYR A 5 -12.47 -12.14 -22.37
N VAL A 6 -12.91 -12.18 -21.12
CA VAL A 6 -13.39 -10.97 -20.42
C VAL A 6 -12.27 -9.94 -20.25
N THR A 7 -11.03 -10.38 -19.98
CA THR A 7 -9.85 -9.49 -19.93
C THR A 7 -9.57 -8.81 -21.27
N LYS A 8 -9.81 -9.48 -22.40
CA LYS A 8 -9.68 -8.86 -23.74
C LYS A 8 -10.84 -7.91 -24.06
N LEU A 9 -12.04 -8.22 -23.58
CA LEU A 9 -13.25 -7.45 -23.85
C LEU A 9 -13.31 -6.16 -23.02
N GLU A 10 -13.01 -6.26 -21.73
CA GLU A 10 -13.04 -5.14 -20.78
C GLU A 10 -11.62 -4.78 -20.36
N GLY A 11 -11.01 -3.84 -21.08
CA GLY A 11 -9.60 -3.48 -20.87
C GLY A 11 -9.36 -2.64 -19.62
N LYS A 12 -10.34 -1.83 -19.19
CA LYS A 12 -10.16 -0.91 -18.06
C LYS A 12 -10.37 -1.59 -16.71
N ASN A 13 -11.41 -2.44 -16.60
CA ASN A 13 -11.71 -3.10 -15.34
C ASN A 13 -12.38 -4.48 -15.52
N PRO A 14 -11.63 -5.48 -16.00
CA PRO A 14 -12.19 -6.81 -16.26
C PRO A 14 -12.68 -7.50 -14.98
N ASP A 15 -12.09 -7.17 -13.82
CA ASP A 15 -12.49 -7.75 -12.54
C ASP A 15 -13.92 -7.38 -12.16
N LYS A 16 -14.31 -6.12 -12.35
CA LYS A 16 -15.68 -5.65 -12.07
C LYS A 16 -16.71 -6.34 -12.94
N LEU A 17 -16.40 -6.54 -14.23
CA LEU A 17 -17.28 -7.28 -15.15
C LEU A 17 -17.38 -8.77 -14.80
N MET A 18 -16.26 -9.41 -14.46
CA MET A 18 -16.29 -10.80 -13.98
C MET A 18 -17.15 -10.94 -12.74
N LEU A 19 -16.97 -10.04 -11.76
CA LEU A 19 -17.75 -10.05 -10.54
C LEU A 19 -19.24 -9.81 -10.81
N SER A 20 -19.61 -8.87 -11.67
CA SER A 20 -21.02 -8.60 -11.97
C SER A 20 -21.72 -9.83 -12.55
N VAL A 21 -21.05 -10.56 -13.44
CA VAL A 21 -21.58 -11.83 -13.98
C VAL A 21 -21.72 -12.87 -12.86
N LEU A 22 -20.73 -13.02 -11.97
CA LEU A 22 -20.79 -13.95 -10.86
C LEU A 22 -21.92 -13.63 -9.86
N LYS A 23 -22.17 -12.33 -9.59
CA LYS A 23 -23.26 -11.87 -8.71
C LYS A 23 -24.66 -12.16 -9.27
N THR A 24 -24.81 -12.47 -10.56
CA THR A 24 -26.10 -12.93 -11.13
C THR A 24 -26.48 -14.35 -10.70
N ARG A 25 -25.52 -15.14 -10.22
CA ARG A 25 -25.69 -16.57 -9.89
C ARG A 25 -25.52 -16.88 -8.41
N TYR A 26 -24.73 -16.06 -7.73
CA TYR A 26 -24.30 -16.29 -6.36
C TYR A 26 -24.44 -15.00 -5.57
N ASN A 27 -25.02 -15.09 -4.37
CA ASN A 27 -25.01 -13.97 -3.43
C ASN A 27 -23.61 -13.77 -2.83
N ASP A 28 -23.42 -12.65 -2.14
CA ASP A 28 -22.11 -12.22 -1.64
C ASP A 28 -21.46 -13.23 -0.68
N ASP A 29 -22.22 -13.79 0.26
CA ASP A 29 -21.71 -14.79 1.22
C ASP A 29 -21.21 -16.07 0.54
N ARG A 30 -21.97 -16.54 -0.46
CA ARG A 30 -21.59 -17.71 -1.25
C ARG A 30 -20.38 -17.41 -2.11
N LEU A 31 -20.31 -16.23 -2.72
CA LEU A 31 -19.13 -15.80 -3.50
C LEU A 31 -17.88 -15.71 -2.63
N GLN A 32 -17.99 -15.11 -1.45
CA GLN A 32 -16.87 -15.02 -0.51
C GLN A 32 -16.38 -16.42 -0.13
N SER A 33 -17.29 -17.35 0.18
CA SER A 33 -16.93 -18.74 0.50
C SER A 33 -16.23 -19.46 -0.66
N MET A 34 -16.69 -19.24 -1.91
CA MET A 34 -16.05 -19.78 -3.11
C MET A 34 -14.65 -19.20 -3.34
N ILE A 35 -14.49 -17.89 -3.13
CA ILE A 35 -13.20 -17.19 -3.25
C ILE A 35 -12.21 -17.73 -2.23
N ILE A 36 -12.61 -17.83 -0.95
CA ILE A 36 -11.77 -18.40 0.13
C ILE A 36 -11.32 -19.83 -0.22
N THR A 37 -12.22 -20.65 -0.77
CA THR A 37 -11.88 -22.02 -1.18
C THR A 37 -10.86 -22.02 -2.32
N THR A 38 -11.03 -21.10 -3.28
CA THR A 38 -10.17 -20.99 -4.47
C THR A 38 -8.80 -20.40 -4.12
N GLN A 39 -8.69 -19.60 -3.04
CA GLN A 39 -7.40 -19.10 -2.53
C GLN A 39 -6.50 -20.22 -1.98
N LYS A 40 -7.07 -21.36 -1.55
CA LYS A 40 -6.32 -22.51 -1.04
C LYS A 40 -5.57 -23.27 -2.14
N VAL A 41 -5.94 -23.07 -3.41
CA VAL A 41 -5.29 -23.70 -4.56
C VAL A 41 -4.25 -22.75 -5.14
N PRO A 42 -2.94 -23.09 -5.14
CA PRO A 42 -1.87 -22.18 -5.54
C PRO A 42 -2.05 -21.57 -6.94
N GLN A 43 -2.50 -22.37 -7.91
CA GLN A 43 -2.71 -21.95 -9.30
C GLN A 43 -3.80 -20.88 -9.45
N THR A 44 -4.77 -20.85 -8.55
CA THR A 44 -5.93 -19.94 -8.62
C THR A 44 -5.87 -18.82 -7.59
N LYS A 45 -4.92 -18.86 -6.66
CA LYS A 45 -4.73 -17.86 -5.60
C LYS A 45 -4.65 -16.41 -6.14
N PRO A 46 -3.88 -16.10 -7.21
CA PRO A 46 -3.81 -14.72 -7.72
C PRO A 46 -5.15 -14.21 -8.26
N PHE A 47 -5.90 -15.09 -8.95
CA PHE A 47 -7.24 -14.75 -9.45
C PHE A 47 -8.23 -14.53 -8.29
N ALA A 48 -8.20 -15.42 -7.29
CA ALA A 48 -9.09 -15.32 -6.14
C ALA A 48 -8.81 -14.07 -5.30
N ALA A 49 -7.54 -13.66 -5.13
CA ALA A 49 -7.18 -12.41 -4.47
C ALA A 49 -7.80 -11.19 -5.18
N ARG A 50 -7.66 -11.11 -6.51
CA ARG A 50 -8.27 -10.04 -7.33
C ARG A 50 -9.79 -9.99 -7.19
N MET A 51 -10.45 -11.16 -7.19
CA MET A 51 -11.90 -11.26 -6.99
C MET A 51 -12.32 -10.86 -5.58
N GLN A 52 -11.52 -11.21 -4.56
CA GLN A 52 -11.77 -10.80 -3.18
C GLN A 52 -11.75 -9.27 -3.03
N GLU A 53 -10.73 -8.61 -3.58
CA GLU A 53 -10.64 -7.14 -3.55
C GLU A 53 -11.80 -6.49 -4.31
N GLN A 54 -12.18 -7.04 -5.47
CA GLN A 54 -13.29 -6.51 -6.26
C GLN A 54 -14.64 -6.70 -5.54
N LEU A 55 -14.80 -7.80 -4.81
CA LEU A 55 -15.98 -8.05 -3.99
C LEU A 55 -16.06 -7.02 -2.86
N TRP A 56 -14.96 -6.75 -2.16
CA TRP A 56 -14.87 -5.70 -1.14
C TRP A 56 -15.21 -4.31 -1.69
N ILE A 57 -14.70 -3.96 -2.87
CA ILE A 57 -15.06 -2.70 -3.54
C ILE A 57 -16.57 -2.66 -3.85
N SER A 58 -17.17 -3.77 -4.30
CA SER A 58 -18.61 -3.84 -4.59
C SER A 58 -19.51 -3.77 -3.34
N GLN A 59 -18.90 -3.87 -2.16
CA GLN A 59 -19.53 -3.77 -0.84
C GLN A 59 -19.21 -2.44 -0.16
N ASP A 60 -18.67 -1.48 -0.92
CA ASP A 60 -18.30 -0.14 -0.47
C ASP A 60 -17.34 -0.14 0.74
N LYS A 61 -16.49 -1.16 0.87
CA LYS A 61 -15.53 -1.25 1.97
C LYS A 61 -14.45 -0.18 1.81
N THR A 62 -14.21 0.58 2.86
CA THR A 62 -13.14 1.58 2.89
C THR A 62 -11.77 0.95 3.11
N ALA A 63 -10.71 1.75 2.96
CA ALA A 63 -9.36 1.33 3.36
C ALA A 63 -9.30 0.95 4.84
N ASP A 64 -10.01 1.67 5.73
CA ASP A 64 -10.06 1.38 7.16
C ASP A 64 -10.84 0.09 7.46
N ASP A 65 -11.95 -0.14 6.77
CA ASP A 65 -12.72 -1.39 6.92
C ASP A 65 -11.87 -2.61 6.61
N ILE A 66 -11.10 -2.57 5.52
CA ILE A 66 -10.21 -3.68 5.16
C ILE A 66 -9.04 -3.78 6.13
N PHE A 67 -8.48 -2.66 6.57
CA PHE A 67 -7.39 -2.66 7.56
C PHE A 67 -7.79 -3.42 8.84
N LYS A 68 -9.01 -3.16 9.34
CA LYS A 68 -9.60 -3.86 10.49
C LYS A 68 -10.01 -5.29 10.17
N LEU A 69 -10.58 -5.53 8.99
CA LEU A 69 -11.01 -6.86 8.56
C LEU A 69 -9.83 -7.86 8.51
N VAL A 70 -8.67 -7.40 8.03
CA VAL A 70 -7.44 -8.19 8.00
C VAL A 70 -6.60 -8.04 9.28
N LYS A 71 -7.17 -7.42 10.33
CA LYS A 71 -6.63 -7.30 11.70
C LYS A 71 -5.30 -6.55 11.83
N LEU A 72 -4.95 -5.70 10.86
CA LEU A 72 -3.72 -4.90 10.94
C LEU A 72 -3.76 -3.85 12.06
N ASP A 73 -4.94 -3.50 12.55
CA ASP A 73 -5.14 -2.62 13.70
C ASP A 73 -4.73 -3.26 15.03
N GLN A 74 -4.60 -4.58 15.08
CA GLN A 74 -4.23 -5.35 16.26
C GLN A 74 -2.73 -5.69 16.31
N GLU A 75 -1.99 -5.44 15.23
CA GLU A 75 -0.60 -5.84 15.08
C GLU A 75 0.40 -4.86 15.75
N GLY A 76 -0.03 -3.63 16.03
CA GLY A 76 0.87 -2.58 16.55
C GLY A 76 2.11 -2.42 15.66
N GLU A 77 3.31 -2.40 16.26
CA GLU A 77 4.58 -2.32 15.52
C GLU A 77 4.88 -3.53 14.63
N ASN A 78 4.19 -4.67 14.83
CA ASN A 78 4.40 -5.87 14.02
C ASN A 78 3.67 -5.81 12.67
N LEU A 79 2.89 -4.75 12.38
CA LEU A 79 2.13 -4.65 11.13
C LEU A 79 3.03 -4.85 9.88
N PHE A 80 4.28 -4.38 9.95
CA PHE A 80 5.22 -4.46 8.83
C PHE A 80 5.69 -5.88 8.54
N ASN A 81 5.58 -6.79 9.50
CA ASN A 81 5.87 -8.22 9.32
C ASN A 81 4.62 -9.04 8.96
N SER A 82 3.42 -8.47 9.10
CA SER A 82 2.18 -9.17 8.80
C SER A 82 2.04 -9.42 7.30
N GLY A 83 1.74 -10.66 6.91
CA GLY A 83 1.45 -11.00 5.52
C GLY A 83 0.27 -10.20 4.95
N GLU A 84 -0.63 -9.76 5.82
CA GLU A 84 -1.83 -9.01 5.44
C GLU A 84 -1.56 -7.56 5.06
N LEU A 85 -0.38 -7.01 5.38
CA LEU A 85 0.00 -5.67 4.93
C LEU A 85 0.00 -5.61 3.40
N SER A 86 0.50 -6.65 2.73
CA SER A 86 0.51 -6.72 1.27
C SER A 86 -0.90 -6.76 0.68
N THR A 87 -1.81 -7.50 1.31
CA THR A 87 -3.24 -7.56 0.95
C THR A 87 -3.87 -6.18 1.05
N TRP A 88 -3.66 -5.49 2.17
CA TRP A 88 -4.24 -4.17 2.40
C TRP A 88 -3.67 -3.10 1.46
N VAL A 89 -2.35 -3.06 1.24
CA VAL A 89 -1.75 -2.11 0.29
C VAL A 89 -2.27 -2.34 -1.14
N SER A 90 -2.36 -3.60 -1.57
CA SER A 90 -2.96 -3.95 -2.88
C SER A 90 -4.40 -3.46 -2.99
N TYR A 91 -5.18 -3.65 -1.92
CA TYR A 91 -6.56 -3.19 -1.85
C TYR A 91 -6.68 -1.67 -2.00
N VAL A 92 -5.93 -0.89 -1.21
CA VAL A 92 -5.98 0.58 -1.27
C VAL A 92 -5.53 1.08 -2.63
N ALA A 93 -4.48 0.49 -3.23
CA ALA A 93 -4.04 0.83 -4.56
C ALA A 93 -5.10 0.54 -5.64
N LYS A 94 -5.91 -0.51 -5.46
CA LYS A 94 -7.02 -0.84 -6.36
C LYS A 94 -8.22 0.08 -6.13
N LEU A 95 -8.58 0.35 -4.88
CA LEU A 95 -9.66 1.28 -4.51
C LEU A 95 -9.39 2.68 -5.08
N ASN A 96 -8.15 3.16 -4.97
CA ASN A 96 -7.71 4.45 -5.49
C ASN A 96 -7.89 4.60 -7.02
N LYS A 97 -7.86 3.49 -7.78
CA LYS A 97 -8.13 3.52 -9.23
C LYS A 97 -9.60 3.74 -9.58
N PHE A 98 -10.49 3.58 -8.60
CA PHE A 98 -11.94 3.81 -8.73
C PHE A 98 -12.41 5.11 -8.10
N ASP A 99 -11.52 5.84 -7.44
CA ASP A 99 -11.81 7.17 -6.93
C ASP A 99 -11.92 8.16 -8.09
N ASP A 100 -12.81 9.15 -7.97
CA ASP A 100 -12.93 10.26 -8.92
C ASP A 100 -11.67 11.13 -8.92
N ARG A 101 -10.92 11.14 -7.82
CA ARG A 101 -9.66 11.87 -7.66
C ARG A 101 -8.59 10.94 -7.05
N PRO A 102 -7.97 10.06 -7.86
CA PRO A 102 -6.92 9.18 -7.38
C PRO A 102 -5.77 9.96 -6.74
N ASP A 103 -5.37 9.56 -5.54
CA ASP A 103 -4.21 10.09 -4.83
C ASP A 103 -3.06 9.08 -4.90
N GLU A 104 -1.94 9.47 -5.52
CA GLU A 104 -0.73 8.65 -5.54
C GLU A 104 -0.27 8.26 -4.13
N PHE A 105 -0.52 9.11 -3.14
CA PHE A 105 -0.06 8.94 -1.77
C PHE A 105 -1.08 8.27 -0.84
N ALA A 106 -2.24 7.81 -1.34
CA ALA A 106 -3.35 7.33 -0.51
C ALA A 106 -2.94 6.34 0.60
N VAL A 107 -2.08 5.36 0.26
CA VAL A 107 -1.56 4.36 1.21
C VAL A 107 -0.75 5.01 2.33
N ILE A 108 0.17 5.91 1.96
CA ILE A 108 1.05 6.58 2.93
C ILE A 108 0.28 7.62 3.72
N SER A 109 -0.64 8.35 3.11
CA SER A 109 -1.53 9.29 3.79
C SER A 109 -2.29 8.59 4.91
N TYR A 110 -2.90 7.43 4.63
CA TYR A 110 -3.60 6.65 5.65
C TYR A 110 -2.68 6.22 6.80
N LEU A 111 -1.48 5.70 6.50
CA LEU A 111 -0.54 5.27 7.54
C LEU A 111 -0.03 6.46 8.36
N GLN A 112 0.21 7.62 7.74
CA GLN A 112 0.63 8.85 8.41
C GLN A 112 -0.47 9.40 9.33
N GLU A 113 -1.74 9.32 8.94
CA GLU A 113 -2.85 9.70 9.80
C GLU A 113 -2.95 8.82 11.04
N ARG A 114 -2.66 7.52 10.90
CA ARG A 114 -2.73 6.54 11.99
C ARG A 114 -1.53 6.61 12.94
N PHE A 115 -0.31 6.69 12.42
CA PHE A 115 0.92 6.61 13.21
C PHE A 115 1.56 7.97 13.49
N GLY A 116 1.19 9.00 12.72
CA GLY A 116 1.92 10.26 12.65
C GLY A 116 3.06 10.19 11.63
N ASP A 117 3.28 11.28 10.89
CA ASP A 117 4.25 11.33 9.79
C ASP A 117 5.67 10.97 10.22
N MET A 118 6.20 11.66 11.25
CA MET A 118 7.56 11.42 11.71
C MET A 118 7.73 10.08 12.42
N GLU A 119 6.72 9.61 13.15
CA GLU A 119 6.82 8.31 13.82
C GLU A 119 6.78 7.17 12.81
N LEU A 120 5.91 7.24 11.79
CA LEU A 120 5.90 6.30 10.68
C LEU A 120 7.28 6.23 9.98
N ALA A 121 7.90 7.40 9.73
CA ALA A 121 9.21 7.45 9.11
C ALA A 121 10.27 6.69 9.94
N LYS A 122 10.23 6.80 11.27
CA LYS A 122 11.14 6.09 12.17
C LYS A 122 10.85 4.59 12.26
N MET A 123 9.62 4.16 12.03
CA MET A 123 9.28 2.73 12.02
C MET A 123 9.88 2.00 10.82
N PHE A 124 10.04 2.67 9.67
CA PHE A 124 10.53 2.01 8.45
C PHE A 124 11.96 1.46 8.57
N PRO A 125 12.99 2.21 9.02
CA PRO A 125 14.33 1.66 9.22
C PRO A 125 14.34 0.45 10.16
N VAL A 126 13.59 0.50 11.26
CA VAL A 126 13.48 -0.60 12.23
C VAL A 126 12.86 -1.84 11.58
N ALA A 127 11.79 -1.65 10.81
CA ALA A 127 11.13 -2.73 10.09
C ALA A 127 12.02 -3.34 8.98
N LEU A 128 12.84 -2.52 8.30
CA LEU A 128 13.77 -2.98 7.26
C LEU A 128 14.97 -3.77 7.81
N GLN A 129 15.38 -3.50 9.05
CA GLN A 129 16.41 -4.28 9.75
C GLN A 129 15.92 -5.69 10.09
N ARG A 130 14.63 -5.84 10.36
CA ARG A 130 13.99 -7.14 10.57
C ARG A 130 13.81 -7.79 9.19
N SER A 131 14.56 -8.84 8.91
CA SER A 131 14.50 -9.57 7.62
C SER A 131 13.16 -10.30 7.43
N GLY A 132 12.09 -9.54 7.14
CA GLY A 132 10.72 -10.01 7.01
C GLY A 132 10.22 -10.13 5.57
N PRO A 133 9.03 -10.74 5.36
CA PRO A 133 8.48 -11.02 4.03
C PRO A 133 8.16 -9.76 3.23
N ASN A 134 7.97 -8.62 3.91
CA ASN A 134 7.53 -7.37 3.29
C ASN A 134 8.66 -6.37 3.03
N LYS A 135 9.95 -6.77 3.11
CA LYS A 135 11.08 -5.84 2.99
C LYS A 135 10.97 -4.89 1.79
N ASN A 136 10.67 -5.42 0.60
CA ASN A 136 10.53 -4.61 -0.62
C ASN A 136 9.30 -3.69 -0.58
N LEU A 137 8.21 -4.15 0.02
CA LEU A 137 7.00 -3.35 0.21
C LEU A 137 7.30 -2.17 1.16
N ILE A 138 7.95 -2.44 2.29
CA ILE A 138 8.36 -1.43 3.25
C ILE A 138 9.27 -0.38 2.59
N SER A 139 10.28 -0.80 1.82
CA SER A 139 11.15 0.13 1.08
C SER A 139 10.35 0.98 0.08
N SER A 140 9.33 0.42 -0.55
CA SER A 140 8.47 1.16 -1.48
C SER A 140 7.59 2.17 -0.75
N LEU A 141 7.08 1.82 0.45
CA LEU A 141 6.30 2.71 1.30
C LEU A 141 7.15 3.87 1.83
N GLU A 142 8.38 3.60 2.28
CA GLU A 142 9.34 4.63 2.70
C GLU A 142 9.67 5.60 1.56
N ALA A 143 9.95 5.07 0.36
CA ALA A 143 10.18 5.90 -0.82
C ALA A 143 8.95 6.75 -1.19
N LEU A 144 7.73 6.22 -1.02
CA LEU A 144 6.50 6.96 -1.28
C LEU A 144 6.29 8.08 -0.25
N GLN A 145 6.65 7.86 1.02
CA GLN A 145 6.66 8.90 2.05
C GLN A 145 7.63 10.02 1.68
N PHE A 146 8.86 9.68 1.28
CA PHE A 146 9.85 10.67 0.86
C PHE A 146 9.43 11.44 -0.40
N LYS A 147 8.80 10.77 -1.36
CA LYS A 147 8.21 11.42 -2.54
C LYS A 147 7.13 12.42 -2.13
N LYS A 148 6.26 12.07 -1.16
CA LYS A 148 5.25 12.98 -0.61
C LYS A 148 5.89 14.19 0.07
N TRP A 149 6.95 13.99 0.84
CA TRP A 149 7.72 15.09 1.46
C TRP A 149 8.29 16.05 0.43
N GLN A 150 8.87 15.54 -0.66
CA GLN A 150 9.32 16.41 -1.75
C GLN A 150 8.16 17.19 -2.39
N ALA A 151 7.04 16.52 -2.68
CA ALA A 151 5.87 17.16 -3.28
C ALA A 151 5.26 18.24 -2.38
N THR A 152 5.45 18.15 -1.06
CA THR A 152 4.98 19.12 -0.05
C THR A 152 6.04 20.14 0.36
N GLY A 153 7.25 20.10 -0.24
CA GLY A 153 8.31 21.08 0.02
C GLY A 153 9.03 20.89 1.37
N LEU A 154 9.03 19.67 1.92
CA LEU A 154 9.88 19.32 3.05
C LEU A 154 11.26 18.93 2.53
N ASP A 155 12.26 19.77 2.76
CA ASP A 155 13.66 19.51 2.44
C ASP A 155 14.42 18.90 3.64
N LEU A 156 15.69 18.55 3.41
CA LEU A 156 16.54 17.92 4.43
C LEU A 156 16.77 18.81 5.66
N ASP A 157 16.95 20.12 5.47
CA ASP A 157 17.25 21.05 6.56
C ASP A 157 16.02 21.22 7.47
N ARG A 158 14.84 21.33 6.86
CA ARG A 158 13.56 21.34 7.57
C ARG A 158 13.30 20.00 8.27
N LEU A 159 13.57 18.87 7.61
CA LEU A 159 13.45 17.54 8.22
C LEU A 159 14.33 17.44 9.47
N ASN A 160 15.61 17.79 9.37
CA ASN A 160 16.54 17.74 10.50
C ASN A 160 16.10 18.68 11.64
N THR A 161 15.53 19.84 11.31
CA THR A 161 14.95 20.76 12.30
C THR A 161 13.75 20.14 13.02
N ILE A 162 12.88 19.42 12.30
CA ILE A 162 11.72 18.74 12.91
C ILE A 162 12.19 17.61 13.83
N LEU A 163 13.10 16.76 13.35
CA LEU A 163 13.59 15.60 14.10
C LEU A 163 14.32 15.98 15.40
N THR A 164 15.06 17.10 15.40
CA THR A 164 15.79 17.58 16.59
C THR A 164 14.90 18.22 17.66
N ARG A 165 13.73 18.75 17.30
CA ARG A 165 12.78 19.37 18.25
C ARG A 165 12.13 18.36 19.21
N GLY A 166 12.00 17.09 18.81
CA GLY A 166 11.33 16.04 19.58
C GLY A 166 12.18 15.39 20.67
N GLY A 167 13.40 15.87 20.93
CA GLY A 167 14.38 15.19 21.78
C GLY A 167 15.20 14.14 21.01
N PHE A 168 16.22 13.58 21.67
CA PHE A 168 17.11 12.61 21.05
C PHE A 168 16.40 11.26 20.85
N ASP A 169 16.24 10.86 19.60
CA ASP A 169 15.77 9.54 19.16
C ASP A 169 16.76 9.01 18.13
N ILE A 170 17.36 7.85 18.40
CA ILE A 170 18.42 7.29 17.54
C ILE A 170 17.92 7.01 16.12
N ARG A 171 16.62 6.72 15.95
CA ARG A 171 15.99 6.43 14.65
C ARG A 171 15.97 7.65 13.74
N ASN A 172 16.07 8.87 14.30
CA ASN A 172 16.14 10.10 13.52
C ASN A 172 17.34 10.10 12.55
N ALA A 173 18.47 9.54 12.98
CA ALA A 173 19.67 9.47 12.14
C ALA A 173 19.43 8.57 10.91
N ASP A 174 18.75 7.44 11.10
CA ASP A 174 18.41 6.53 10.01
C ASP A 174 17.43 7.18 9.02
N VAL A 175 16.41 7.90 9.52
CA VAL A 175 15.45 8.63 8.68
C VAL A 175 16.17 9.68 7.81
N SER A 176 17.01 10.51 8.42
CA SER A 176 17.76 11.53 7.68
C SER A 176 18.71 10.90 6.66
N LEU A 177 19.40 9.81 7.02
CA LEU A 177 20.31 9.10 6.12
C LEU A 177 19.56 8.51 4.91
N ASN A 178 18.44 7.82 5.16
CA ASN A 178 17.62 7.23 4.11
C ASN A 178 17.04 8.29 3.18
N TYR A 179 16.57 9.42 3.74
CA TYR A 179 16.06 10.52 2.94
C TYR A 179 17.15 11.15 2.06
N VAL A 180 18.37 11.37 2.60
CA VAL A 180 19.52 11.82 1.81
C VAL A 180 19.83 10.87 0.66
N ASN A 181 19.83 9.56 0.91
CA ASN A 181 20.09 8.55 -0.12
C ASN A 181 19.01 8.57 -1.21
N PHE A 182 17.74 8.68 -0.83
CA PHE A 182 16.63 8.85 -1.76
C PHE A 182 16.79 10.13 -2.61
N LEU A 183 17.11 11.27 -2.00
CA LEU A 183 17.36 12.53 -2.71
C LEU A 183 18.51 12.39 -3.72
N ARG A 184 19.62 11.76 -3.33
CA ARG A 184 20.77 11.53 -4.22
C ARG A 184 20.41 10.64 -5.42
N ALA A 185 19.63 9.58 -5.20
CA ALA A 185 19.19 8.67 -6.26
C ALA A 185 18.22 9.34 -7.24
N ASN A 186 17.43 10.32 -6.78
CA ASN A 186 16.40 11.00 -7.57
C ASN A 186 16.78 12.42 -8.01
N LYS A 187 18.04 12.84 -7.83
CA LYS A 187 18.52 14.09 -8.40
C LYS A 187 18.42 14.02 -9.93
N PRO A 188 17.80 15.01 -10.59
CA PRO A 188 17.85 15.07 -12.05
C PRO A 188 19.33 15.12 -12.44
N ARG A 189 19.76 14.21 -13.33
CA ARG A 189 21.10 14.28 -13.92
C ARG A 189 21.22 15.66 -14.54
N GLY A 190 22.12 16.48 -13.99
CA GLY A 190 22.30 17.85 -14.41
C GLY A 190 22.48 17.92 -15.92
N VAL A 191 21.66 18.80 -16.53
CA VAL A 191 22.06 19.55 -17.72
C VAL A 191 23.50 20.00 -17.48
N SER A 192 24.40 19.52 -18.32
CA SER A 192 25.78 19.96 -18.38
C SER A 192 25.79 21.47 -18.50
N ALA A 193 26.35 22.15 -17.50
CA ALA A 193 26.77 23.53 -17.63
C ALA A 193 27.72 23.61 -18.83
N SER A 194 27.32 24.42 -19.81
CA SER A 194 28.13 24.81 -20.95
C SER A 194 29.19 25.82 -20.53
#